data_AF-A0A0C1CZ87-F1
#
_entry.id   AF-A0A0C1CZ87-F1
#
_cell.length_a   1.000
_cell.length_b   1.000
_cell.length_c   1.000
_cell.angle_alpha   90.00
_cell.angle_beta   90.00
_cell.angle_gamma   90.00
#
_symmetry.space_group_name_H-M   'P 1'
#
loop_
_entity.id
_entity.type
_entity.pdbx_description
1 polymer ?
#
loop_
_entity_poly.entity_id
_entity_poly.type
_entity_poly.pdbx_seq_one_letter_code
_entity_poly.pdbx_strand_id
1 'polypeptide(L)'
;MFKNSNKKKWIISGIIILLPLNFLAVYLIKQSIGITEALGHVDNQKAAEYLHQKVLAYNVFAAVVITLDFVFILILLYFLFKIITKNFKNSHQ
;
A
#
# COMPACT_ATOMS: atom_id res chain seq x y z
N MET A 1 -10.31 -9.02 -29.93
CA MET A 1 -10.69 -7.59 -29.83
C MET A 1 -10.55 -7.11 -28.38
N PHE A 2 -9.31 -6.90 -27.91
CA PHE A 2 -9.06 -6.39 -26.56
C PHE A 2 -9.31 -4.88 -26.53
N LYS A 3 -10.52 -4.54 -26.11
CA LYS A 3 -11.08 -3.19 -25.95
C LYS A 3 -10.12 -2.30 -25.14
N ASN A 4 -9.42 -1.39 -25.83
CA ASN A 4 -8.46 -0.44 -25.27
C ASN A 4 -9.08 0.48 -24.18
N SER A 5 -10.42 0.60 -24.13
CA SER A 5 -11.14 1.39 -23.12
C SER A 5 -11.20 0.75 -21.74
N ASN A 6 -11.03 -0.58 -21.62
CA ASN A 6 -11.09 -1.25 -20.32
C ASN A 6 -9.82 -0.99 -19.50
N LYS A 7 -8.63 -0.90 -20.12
CA LYS A 7 -7.36 -0.69 -19.39
C LYS A 7 -7.34 0.59 -18.56
N LYS A 8 -7.88 1.69 -19.11
CA LYS A 8 -8.02 2.96 -18.38
C LYS A 8 -8.97 2.84 -17.17
N LYS A 9 -10.08 2.11 -17.31
CA LYS A 9 -11.02 1.86 -16.21
C LYS A 9 -10.40 1.03 -15.08
N TRP A 10 -9.58 0.04 -15.41
CA TRP A 10 -8.85 -0.76 -14.42
C TRP A 10 -7.83 0.06 -13.63
N ILE A 11 -7.11 0.98 -14.28
CA ILE A 11 -6.18 1.89 -13.60
C ILE A 11 -6.93 2.82 -12.65
N ILE A 12 -8.04 3.42 -13.09
CA ILE A 12 -8.87 4.30 -12.26
C ILE A 12 -9.45 3.54 -11.06
N SER A 13 -9.94 2.32 -11.28
CA SER A 13 -10.42 1.45 -10.21
C SER A 13 -9.33 1.12 -9.19
N GLY A 14 -8.10 0.86 -9.65
CA GLY A 14 -6.96 0.62 -8.76
C GLY A 14 -6.69 1.81 -7.86
N ILE A 15 -6.66 3.03 -8.41
CA ILE A 15 -6.41 4.26 -7.65
C ILE A 15 -7.51 4.51 -6.61
N ILE A 16 -8.79 4.30 -6.97
CA ILE A 16 -9.93 4.47 -6.06
C ILE A 16 -9.87 3.49 -4.88
N ILE A 17 -9.34 2.29 -5.08
CA ILE A 17 -9.18 1.28 -4.02
C ILE A 17 -7.93 1.54 -3.18
N LEU A 18 -6.84 2.00 -3.80
CA LEU A 18 -5.57 2.31 -3.15
C LEU A 18 -5.68 3.46 -2.14
N LEU A 19 -6.48 4.48 -2.42
CA LEU A 19 -6.71 5.62 -1.52
C LEU A 19 -7.25 5.22 -0.13
N PRO A 20 -8.39 4.51 -0.01
CA PRO A 20 -8.91 4.08 1.27
C PRO A 20 -8.01 3.03 1.93
N LEU A 21 -7.32 2.16 1.16
CA LEU A 21 -6.34 1.23 1.72
C LEU A 21 -5.18 1.96 2.40
N ASN A 22 -4.64 3.00 1.76
CA ASN A 22 -3.58 3.84 2.31
C ASN A 22 -4.03 4.56 3.58
N PHE A 23 -5.23 5.15 3.55
CA PHE A 23 -5.80 5.79 4.73
C PHE A 23 -5.97 4.80 5.88
N LEU A 24 -6.49 3.60 5.58
CA LEU A 24 -6.67 2.53 6.56
C LEU A 24 -5.33 2.06 7.12
N ALA A 25 -4.30 1.89 6.28
CA ALA A 25 -2.96 1.51 6.72
C ALA A 25 -2.38 2.54 7.71
N VAL A 26 -2.47 3.83 7.40
CA VAL A 26 -2.01 4.91 8.30
C VAL A 26 -2.80 4.93 9.61
N TYR A 27 -4.13 4.74 9.53
CA TYR A 27 -4.98 4.65 10.71
C TYR A 27 -4.59 3.47 11.61
N LEU A 28 -4.37 2.29 11.03
CA LEU A 28 -3.99 1.08 11.76
C LEU A 28 -2.60 1.18 12.38
N ILE A 29 -1.64 1.84 11.72
CA ILE A 29 -0.33 2.15 12.32
C ILE A 29 -0.49 3.06 13.54
N LYS A 30 -1.30 4.12 13.44
CA LYS A 30 -1.57 4.98 14.61
C LYS A 30 -2.20 4.21 15.75
N GLN A 31 -3.15 3.33 15.44
CA GLN A 31 -3.81 2.49 16.42
C GLN A 31 -2.84 1.48 17.05
N SER A 32 -1.93 0.89 16.27
CA SER A 32 -0.94 -0.07 16.78
C SER A 32 0.06 0.59 17.73
N ILE A 33 0.47 1.83 17.46
CA ILE A 33 1.30 2.63 18.36
C ILE A 33 0.60 2.86 19.71
N GLY A 34 -0.66 3.32 19.69
CA GLY A 34 -1.42 3.54 20.91
C GLY A 34 -1.69 2.25 21.71
N ILE A 35 -1.92 1.12 21.02
CA ILE A 35 -2.06 -0.17 21.70
C ILE A 35 -0.72 -0.61 22.31
N THR A 36 0.41 -0.37 21.65
CA THR A 36 1.74 -0.73 22.15
C THR A 36 2.07 0.05 23.42
N GLU A 37 1.71 1.33 23.48
CA GLU A 37 1.85 2.16 24.69
C GLU A 37 0.95 1.66 25.84
N ALA A 38 -0.29 1.28 25.53
CA ALA A 38 -1.20 0.68 26.51
C ALA A 38 -0.71 -0.70 26.99
N LEU A 39 -0.06 -1.47 26.12
CA LEU A 39 0.51 -2.78 26.46
C LEU A 39 1.52 -2.70 27.60
N GLY A 40 2.31 -1.63 27.66
CA GLY A 40 3.31 -1.40 28.71
C GLY A 40 2.71 -1.19 30.10
N HIS A 41 1.40 -0.99 30.20
CA HIS A 41 0.68 -0.72 31.44
C HIS A 41 -0.36 -1.81 31.78
N VAL A 42 -0.46 -2.87 30.97
CA VAL A 42 -1.42 -3.96 31.19
C VAL A 42 -0.79 -5.05 32.05
N ASP A 43 -1.39 -5.28 33.23
CA ASP A 43 -0.97 -6.33 34.17
C ASP A 43 -1.58 -7.71 33.85
N ASN A 44 -2.68 -7.74 33.09
CA ASN A 44 -3.36 -8.98 32.75
C ASN A 44 -2.70 -9.65 31.53
N GLN A 45 -2.04 -10.78 31.75
CA GLN A 45 -1.35 -11.55 30.71
C GLN A 45 -2.24 -11.92 29.51
N LYS A 46 -3.51 -12.28 29.73
CA LYS A 46 -4.44 -12.60 28.64
C LYS A 46 -4.81 -11.37 27.80
N ALA A 47 -4.94 -10.21 28.44
CA ALA A 47 -5.19 -8.96 27.74
C ALA A 47 -3.94 -8.51 26.95
N ALA A 48 -2.75 -8.69 27.52
CA ALA A 48 -1.49 -8.40 26.86
C ALA A 48 -1.29 -9.26 25.59
N GLU A 49 -1.53 -10.57 25.66
CA GLU A 49 -1.43 -11.44 24.48
C GLU A 49 -2.40 -11.05 23.37
N TYR A 50 -3.66 -10.76 23.71
CA TYR A 50 -4.67 -10.33 22.74
C TYR A 50 -4.28 -9.03 22.05
N LEU A 51 -3.84 -8.04 22.82
CA LEU A 51 -3.42 -6.75 22.28
C LEU A 51 -2.13 -6.88 21.45
N HIS A 52 -1.21 -7.76 21.84
CA HIS A 52 0.01 -8.04 21.08
C HIS A 52 -0.30 -8.66 19.71
N GLN A 53 -1.20 -9.66 19.65
CA GLN A 53 -1.67 -10.24 18.39
C GLN A 53 -2.34 -9.19 17.50
N LYS A 54 -3.13 -8.30 18.10
CA LYS A 54 -3.80 -7.21 17.39
C LYS A 54 -2.81 -6.22 16.77
N VAL A 55 -1.77 -5.82 17.52
CA VAL A 55 -0.67 -4.97 17.02
C VAL A 55 0.06 -5.64 15.86
N LEU A 56 0.39 -6.94 15.99
CA LEU A 56 1.02 -7.70 14.92
C LEU A 56 0.15 -7.71 13.66
N ALA A 57 -1.15 -7.99 13.78
CA ALA A 57 -2.07 -7.99 12.65
C ALA A 57 -2.13 -6.62 11.96
N TYR A 58 -2.18 -5.52 12.73
CA TYR A 58 -2.20 -4.16 12.20
C TYR A 58 -0.90 -3.80 11.48
N ASN A 59 0.24 -4.16 12.05
CA ASN A 59 1.54 -3.91 11.44
C ASN A 59 1.74 -4.74 10.16
N VAL A 60 1.33 -6.01 10.15
CA VAL A 60 1.39 -6.87 8.95
C VAL A 60 0.49 -6.33 7.86
N PHE A 61 -0.76 -5.95 8.17
CA PHE A 61 -1.66 -5.35 7.20
C PHE A 61 -1.06 -4.08 6.59
N ALA A 62 -0.59 -3.16 7.44
CA ALA A 62 0.02 -1.92 6.98
C ALA A 62 1.26 -2.16 6.11
N ALA A 63 2.13 -3.11 6.48
CA ALA A 63 3.30 -3.49 5.71
C ALA A 63 2.94 -4.02 4.31
N VAL A 64 1.87 -4.81 4.19
CA VAL A 64 1.37 -5.29 2.89
C VAL A 64 0.89 -4.13 2.02
N VAL A 65 0.12 -3.19 2.58
CA VAL A 65 -0.35 -2.02 1.82
C VAL A 65 0.82 -1.18 1.32
N ILE A 66 1.77 -0.85 2.20
CA ILE A 66 2.97 -0.07 1.84
C ILE A 66 3.78 -0.78 0.76
N THR A 67 3.94 -2.09 0.86
CA THR A 67 4.66 -2.88 -0.17
C THR A 67 3.95 -2.79 -1.52
N LEU A 68 2.62 -2.83 -1.53
CA LEU A 68 1.83 -2.72 -2.75
C LEU A 68 1.96 -1.33 -3.39
N ASP A 69 2.03 -0.26 -2.58
CA ASP A 69 2.33 1.10 -3.05
C ASP A 69 3.72 1.19 -3.70
N PHE A 70 4.74 0.60 -3.08
CA PHE A 70 6.10 0.55 -3.65
C PHE A 70 6.14 -0.17 -5.00
N VAL A 71 5.46 -1.30 -5.11
CA VAL A 71 5.36 -2.04 -6.38
C VAL A 71 4.66 -1.18 -7.44
N PHE A 72 3.60 -0.45 -7.07
CA PHE A 72 2.89 0.42 -8.00
C PHE A 72 3.78 1.58 -8.49
N ILE A 73 4.54 2.20 -7.60
CA ILE A 73 5.52 3.25 -7.92
C ILE A 73 6.61 2.71 -8.86
N LEU A 74 7.15 1.52 -8.60
CA LEU A 74 8.15 0.89 -9.46
C LEU A 74 7.61 0.61 -10.87
N ILE A 75 6.36 0.15 -10.98
CA ILE A 75 5.71 -0.05 -12.27
C ILE A 75 5.57 1.30 -13.01
N LEU A 76 5.15 2.37 -12.33
CA LEU A 76 5.07 3.71 -12.93
C LEU A 76 6.43 4.20 -13.43
N LEU A 77 7.49 4.03 -12.63
CA LEU A 77 8.87 4.36 -13.02
C LEU A 77 9.32 3.58 -14.25
N TYR A 78 9.04 2.28 -14.31
CA TYR A 78 9.34 1.45 -15.47
C TYR A 78 8.63 1.96 -16.74
N PHE A 79 7.34 2.31 -16.63
CA PHE A 79 6.60 2.86 -17.76
C PHE A 79 7.14 4.23 -18.20
N LEU A 80 7.48 5.11 -17.26
CA LEU A 80 8.10 6.40 -17.57
C LEU A 80 9.42 6.19 -18.33
N PHE A 81 10.30 5.33 -17.83
CA PHE A 81 11.58 5.02 -18.48
C PHE A 81 11.37 4.46 -19.90
N LYS A 82 10.40 3.56 -20.07
CA LYS A 82 10.03 3.01 -21.38
C LYS A 82 9.51 4.07 -22.35
N ILE A 83 8.73 5.04 -21.87
CA ILE A 83 8.24 6.15 -22.71
C ILE A 83 9.40 7.05 -23.13
N ILE A 84 10.29 7.40 -22.19
CA ILE A 84 11.46 8.25 -22.46
C ILE A 84 12.36 7.59 -23.51
N THR A 85 12.73 6.32 -23.32
CA THR A 85 13.60 5.59 -24.25
C THR A 85 12.96 5.39 -25.62
N LYS A 86 11.64 5.14 -25.68
CA LYS A 86 10.92 5.03 -26.96
C LYS A 86 10.86 6.36 -27.71
N ASN A 87 10.61 7.47 -27.01
CA ASN A 87 10.55 8.80 -27.63
C ASN A 87 11.93 9.25 -28.14
N PHE A 88 13.00 8.93 -27.41
CA PHE A 88 14.37 9.25 -27.84
C PHE A 88 14.77 8.52 -29.13
N LYS A 89 14.31 7.27 -29.31
CA LYS A 89 14.59 6.48 -30.51
C LYS A 89 13.87 6.99 -31.76
N ASN A 90 12.71 7.64 -31.59
CA ASN A 90 11.91 8.18 -32.69
C ASN A 90 12.30 9.60 -33.13
N SER A 91 13.16 10.32 -32.39
CA SER A 91 13.60 11.66 -32.78
C SER A 91 14.89 11.67 -33.62
N HIS A 92 15.48 10.51 -33.88
CA HIS A 92 16.68 10.32 -34.70
C HIS A 92 16.41 9.56 -36.01
N GLN A 93 15.13 9.44 -36.40
CA GLN A 93 14.68 9.01 -37.72
C GLN A 93 13.98 10.18 -38.41
#